data_AF-A0A3P7ITV0-F1
#
_entry.id   AF-A0A3P7ITV0-F1
#
_cell.length_a   1.000
_cell.length_b   1.000
_cell.length_c   1.000
_cell.angle_alpha   90.00
_cell.angle_beta   90.00
_cell.angle_gamma   90.00
#
_symmetry.space_group_name_H-M   'P 1'
#
loop_
_entity.id
_entity.type
_entity.pdbx_description
1 polymer ?
#
loop_
_entity_poly.entity_id
_entity_poly.type
_entity_poly.pdbx_seq_one_letter_code
_entity_poly.pdbx_strand_id
1 'polypeptide(L)'
;MRESPRSAIPSHDAIEMEKRQAQKAKRLQVKVFVEATLRKGVNGLIAEFKGMKRGNDFTVMTAFVAEIPNGRNRYKDVGCLDNRRVVVNIGSTSYIHANYVSTPNNPKRFICTQVSLDKL
;
A
#
# COMPACT_ATOMS: atom_id res chain seq x y z
N MET A 1 -9.23 -25.90 -39.44
CA MET A 1 -8.26 -24.99 -38.77
C MET A 1 -8.77 -23.57 -38.95
N ARG A 2 -9.16 -22.87 -37.87
CA ARG A 2 -9.48 -21.42 -37.96
C ARG A 2 -8.22 -20.68 -37.53
N GLU A 3 -7.61 -19.93 -38.44
CA GLU A 3 -6.50 -19.05 -38.07
C GLU A 3 -6.99 -17.97 -37.12
N SER A 4 -6.34 -17.86 -35.96
CA SER A 4 -6.54 -16.73 -35.05
C SER A 4 -5.99 -15.47 -35.72
N PRO A 5 -6.71 -14.34 -35.73
CA PRO A 5 -6.18 -13.11 -36.31
C PRO A 5 -4.89 -12.70 -35.58
N ARG A 6 -3.77 -12.57 -36.29
CA ARG A 6 -2.58 -11.89 -35.75
C ARG A 6 -2.98 -10.45 -35.47
N SER A 7 -3.00 -10.05 -34.20
CA SER A 7 -3.13 -8.63 -33.84
C SER A 7 -1.98 -7.86 -34.48
N ALA A 8 -2.29 -6.90 -35.36
CA ALA A 8 -1.28 -6.05 -35.98
C ALA A 8 -0.50 -5.30 -34.88
N ILE A 9 0.84 -5.35 -34.95
CA ILE A 9 1.69 -4.59 -34.04
C ILE A 9 1.51 -3.10 -34.39
N PRO A 10 1.14 -2.24 -33.43
CA PRO A 10 0.93 -0.82 -33.70
C PRO A 10 2.22 -0.15 -34.19
N SER A 11 2.07 0.80 -35.12
CA SER A 11 3.20 1.56 -35.64
C SER A 11 3.87 2.39 -34.54
N HIS A 12 5.15 2.72 -34.74
CA HIS A 12 5.89 3.58 -33.82
C HIS A 12 5.15 4.91 -33.54
N ASP A 13 4.60 5.53 -34.58
CA ASP A 13 3.85 6.79 -34.47
C ASP A 13 2.56 6.63 -33.67
N ALA A 14 1.86 5.50 -33.82
CA ALA A 14 0.67 5.20 -33.03
C ALA A 14 1.02 5.04 -31.54
N ILE A 15 2.11 4.32 -31.23
CA ILE A 15 2.62 4.16 -29.86
C ILE A 15 3.01 5.52 -29.28
N GLU A 16 3.66 6.38 -30.06
CA GLU A 16 4.08 7.70 -29.60
C GLU A 16 2.89 8.64 -29.35
N MET A 17 1.89 8.60 -30.23
CA MET A 17 0.65 9.36 -30.05
C MET A 17 -0.11 8.93 -28.79
N GLU A 18 -0.22 7.63 -28.54
CA GLU A 18 -0.85 7.07 -27.34
C GLU A 18 -0.11 7.55 -26.07
N LYS A 19 1.23 7.47 -26.05
CA LYS A 19 2.05 7.98 -24.94
C LYS A 19 1.80 9.48 -24.69
N ARG A 20 1.73 10.30 -25.74
CA ARG A 20 1.45 11.74 -25.63
C ARG A 20 0.05 12.00 -25.07
N GLN A 21 -0.95 11.23 -25.50
CA GLN A 21 -2.32 11.33 -24.97
C GLN A 21 -2.39 10.94 -23.50
N ALA A 22 -1.74 9.83 -23.10
CA ALA A 22 -1.66 9.39 -21.72
C ALA A 22 -0.95 10.44 -20.84
N GLN A 23 0.14 11.04 -21.32
CA GLN A 23 0.84 12.14 -20.65
C GLN A 23 -0.09 13.35 -20.43
N LYS A 24 -0.87 13.73 -21.45
CA LYS A 24 -1.82 14.85 -21.38
C LYS A 24 -2.94 14.57 -20.37
N ALA A 25 -3.50 13.35 -20.40
CA ALA A 25 -4.52 12.93 -19.45
C ALA A 25 -4.00 12.94 -18.00
N LYS A 26 -2.78 12.44 -17.77
CA LYS A 26 -2.12 12.48 -16.46
C LYS A 26 -1.92 13.92 -15.96
N ARG A 27 -1.46 14.83 -16.82
CA ARG A 27 -1.31 16.26 -16.47
C ARG A 27 -2.64 16.89 -16.08
N LEU A 28 -3.73 16.55 -16.77
CA LEU A 28 -5.06 17.05 -16.44
C LEU A 28 -5.53 16.56 -15.06
N GLN A 29 -5.36 15.27 -14.76
CA GLN A 29 -5.69 14.72 -13.44
C GLN A 29 -4.87 15.38 -12.32
N VAL A 30 -3.57 15.59 -12.54
CA VAL A 30 -2.71 16.29 -11.56
C VAL A 30 -3.19 17.72 -11.35
N LYS A 31 -3.57 18.45 -12.41
CA LYS A 31 -4.10 19.81 -12.29
C LYS A 31 -5.37 19.83 -11.41
N VAL A 32 -6.32 18.94 -11.68
CA VAL A 32 -7.57 18.83 -10.88
C VAL A 32 -7.26 18.52 -9.42
N PHE A 33 -6.34 17.59 -9.16
CA PHE A 33 -5.92 17.26 -7.80
C PHE A 33 -5.29 18.47 -7.07
N VAL A 34 -4.41 19.20 -7.73
CA VAL A 34 -3.75 20.39 -7.16
C VAL A 34 -4.79 21.47 -6.85
N GLU A 35 -5.67 21.80 -7.80
CA GLU A 35 -6.71 22.79 -7.60
C GLU A 35 -7.67 22.39 -6.47
N ALA A 36 -8.07 21.12 -6.40
CA ALA A 36 -8.91 20.62 -5.31
C ALA A 36 -8.19 20.67 -3.94
N THR A 37 -6.91 20.33 -3.90
CA THR A 37 -6.10 20.36 -2.68
C THR A 37 -5.90 21.78 -2.18
N LEU A 38 -5.58 22.72 -3.07
CA LEU A 38 -5.43 24.14 -2.74
C LEU A 38 -6.74 24.74 -2.24
N ARG A 39 -7.86 24.47 -2.92
CA ARG A 39 -9.20 24.91 -2.50
C ARG A 39 -9.62 24.35 -1.15
N LYS A 40 -9.24 23.10 -0.84
CA LYS A 40 -9.51 22.46 0.47
C LYS A 40 -8.70 23.11 1.59
N GLY A 41 -7.47 23.51 1.30
CA GLY A 41 -6.56 24.15 2.26
C GLY A 41 -6.14 23.23 3.41
N VAL A 42 -5.24 23.72 4.27
CA VAL A 42 -4.68 22.95 5.38
C VAL A 42 -5.77 22.47 6.35
N ASN A 43 -6.71 23.34 6.73
CA ASN A 43 -7.76 22.99 7.69
C ASN A 43 -8.69 21.89 7.15
N GLY A 44 -9.04 21.95 5.86
CA GLY A 44 -9.85 20.91 5.22
C GLY A 44 -9.11 19.58 5.11
N LEU A 45 -7.80 19.61 4.82
CA LEU A 45 -6.96 18.39 4.82
C LEU A 45 -6.87 17.77 6.23
N ILE A 46 -6.73 18.59 7.27
CA ILE A 46 -6.74 18.12 8.67
C ILE A 46 -8.08 17.48 9.01
N ALA A 47 -9.20 18.10 8.62
CA ALA A 47 -10.53 17.56 8.86
C ALA A 47 -10.72 16.21 8.16
N GLU A 48 -10.31 16.09 6.90
CA GLU A 48 -10.33 14.83 6.15
C GLU A 48 -9.49 13.74 6.84
N PHE A 49 -8.25 14.07 7.22
CA PHE A 49 -7.38 13.14 7.93
C PHE A 49 -7.95 12.72 9.30
N LYS A 50 -8.69 13.62 9.98
CA LYS A 50 -9.41 13.32 11.22
C LYS A 50 -10.62 12.41 11.03
N GLY A 51 -11.26 12.46 9.85
CA GLY A 51 -12.39 11.60 9.50
C GLY A 51 -12.00 10.16 9.09
N MET A 52 -10.73 9.91 8.78
CA MET A 52 -10.25 8.55 8.47
C MET A 52 -10.31 7.66 9.73
N LYS A 53 -10.61 6.36 9.57
CA LYS A 53 -10.69 5.39 10.69
C LYS A 53 -9.33 5.24 11.38
N ARG A 54 -9.30 5.42 12.71
CA ARG A 54 -8.06 5.47 13.52
C ARG A 54 -7.89 4.34 14.53
N GLY A 55 -8.86 3.44 14.64
CA GLY A 55 -8.81 2.37 15.62
C GLY A 55 -8.11 1.12 15.09
N ASN A 56 -7.29 0.49 15.92
CA ASN A 56 -6.91 -0.89 15.70
C ASN A 56 -8.14 -1.77 15.92
N ASP A 57 -8.51 -2.50 14.88
CA ASP A 57 -9.46 -3.59 15.01
C ASP A 57 -8.69 -4.86 15.36
N PHE A 58 -8.60 -5.17 16.66
CA PHE A 58 -7.82 -6.31 17.14
C PHE A 58 -8.39 -7.66 16.67
N THR A 59 -9.62 -7.71 16.16
CA THR A 59 -10.22 -8.94 15.61
C THR A 59 -9.52 -9.42 14.34
N VAL A 60 -8.80 -8.53 13.64
CA VAL A 60 -8.03 -8.83 12.42
C VAL A 60 -6.51 -8.78 12.64
N MET A 61 -6.08 -8.84 13.90
CA MET A 61 -4.68 -8.72 14.34
C MET A 61 -4.33 -9.78 15.40
N THR A 62 -4.85 -10.99 15.24
CA THR A 62 -4.74 -12.07 16.23
C THR A 62 -3.30 -12.46 16.53
N ALA A 63 -2.43 -12.53 15.52
CA ALA A 63 -1.02 -12.86 15.71
C ALA A 63 -0.28 -11.74 16.47
N PHE A 64 -0.62 -10.48 16.21
CA PHE A 64 -0.10 -9.34 16.97
C PHE A 64 -0.49 -9.43 18.45
N VAL A 65 -1.76 -9.71 18.74
CA VAL A 65 -2.27 -9.83 20.11
C VAL A 65 -1.60 -11.00 20.85
N ALA A 66 -1.45 -12.15 20.19
CA ALA A 66 -0.80 -13.34 20.76
C ALA A 66 0.67 -13.10 21.15
N GLU A 67 1.35 -12.18 20.48
CA GLU A 67 2.78 -11.88 20.69
C GLU A 67 3.04 -10.70 21.65
N ILE A 68 2.00 -10.05 22.16
CA ILE A 68 2.08 -9.05 23.24
C ILE A 68 2.81 -9.61 24.48
N PRO A 69 2.44 -10.77 25.05
CA PRO A 69 3.14 -11.33 26.23
C PRO A 69 4.59 -11.73 25.95
N ASN A 70 4.95 -11.99 24.68
CA ASN A 70 6.31 -12.37 24.28
C ASN A 70 7.22 -11.17 24.00
N GLY A 71 6.70 -9.95 24.14
CA GLY A 71 7.45 -8.71 23.91
C GLY A 71 8.06 -8.64 22.51
N ARG A 72 7.34 -9.11 21.47
CA ARG A 72 7.80 -8.99 20.07
C ARG A 72 7.31 -7.72 19.38
N ASN A 73 6.40 -6.99 20.01
CA ASN A 73 5.85 -5.73 19.52
C ASN A 73 6.49 -4.57 20.27
N ARG A 74 7.04 -3.59 19.54
CA ARG A 74 7.61 -2.38 20.15
C ARG A 74 6.55 -1.52 20.84
N TYR A 75 5.36 -1.46 20.26
CA TYR A 75 4.23 -0.68 20.75
C TYR A 75 2.96 -1.53 20.73
N LYS A 76 2.13 -1.43 21.79
CA LYS A 76 0.88 -2.20 21.92
C LYS A 76 -0.29 -1.58 21.16
N ASP A 77 -0.17 -0.32 20.79
CA ASP A 77 -1.14 0.50 20.05
C ASP A 77 -0.79 0.65 18.56
N VAL A 78 0.29 0.02 18.09
CA VAL A 78 0.62 -0.07 16.66
C VAL A 78 0.40 -1.51 16.20
N GLY A 79 -0.77 -1.77 15.59
CA GLY A 79 -1.17 -3.11 15.18
C GLY A 79 -0.38 -3.69 14.00
N CYS A 80 -0.47 -5.02 13.82
CA CYS A 80 0.03 -5.73 12.65
C CYS A 80 -1.10 -6.62 12.12
N LEU A 81 -1.54 -6.38 10.88
CA LEU A 81 -2.71 -7.02 10.28
C LEU A 81 -2.41 -8.47 9.86
N ASP A 82 -3.28 -9.42 10.22
CA ASP A 82 -3.06 -10.84 9.91
C ASP A 82 -3.01 -11.11 8.40
N ASN A 83 -3.94 -10.52 7.64
CA ASN A 83 -4.07 -10.74 6.20
C ASN A 83 -2.91 -10.17 5.35
N ARG A 84 -2.07 -9.30 5.95
CA ARG A 84 -0.92 -8.69 5.29
C ARG A 84 0.40 -9.00 5.98
N ARG A 85 0.41 -9.75 7.09
CA ARG A 85 1.66 -9.97 7.84
C ARG A 85 2.68 -10.74 7.01
N VAL A 86 3.95 -10.42 7.23
CA VAL A 86 5.05 -11.25 6.73
C VAL A 86 5.17 -12.45 7.66
N VAL A 87 5.08 -13.66 7.09
CA VAL A 87 5.25 -14.92 7.82
C VAL A 87 6.67 -15.40 7.57
N VAL A 88 7.44 -15.58 8.65
CA VAL A 88 8.79 -16.14 8.59
C VAL A 88 8.77 -17.61 9.02
N ASN A 89 9.67 -18.41 8.47
CA ASN A 89 9.85 -19.80 8.86
C ASN A 89 11.26 -20.00 9.43
N ILE A 90 11.63 -19.16 10.42
CA ILE A 90 12.96 -19.15 11.02
C ILE A 90 12.80 -19.26 12.55
N GLY A 91 13.39 -20.30 13.14
CA GLY A 91 13.31 -20.54 14.59
C GLY A 91 11.93 -21.02 15.04
N SER A 92 11.56 -20.67 16.28
CA SER A 92 10.36 -21.17 16.95
C SER A 92 9.12 -20.29 16.78
N THR A 93 9.24 -19.12 16.16
CA THR A 93 8.10 -18.23 15.89
C THR A 93 7.98 -17.95 14.39
N SER A 94 6.74 -17.81 13.92
CA SER A 94 6.47 -17.34 12.55
C SER A 94 6.16 -15.85 12.47
N TYR A 95 6.32 -15.14 13.60
CA TYR A 95 5.90 -13.76 13.77
C TYR A 95 7.09 -12.78 13.72
N ILE A 96 6.97 -11.81 12.84
CA ILE A 96 7.66 -10.53 12.90
C ILE A 96 6.62 -9.41 12.74
N HIS A 97 6.82 -8.28 13.41
CA HIS A 97 5.90 -7.13 13.30
C HIS A 97 6.18 -6.37 11.99
N ALA A 98 5.67 -6.94 10.89
CA ALA A 98 5.83 -6.43 9.55
C ALA A 98 4.62 -6.78 8.68
N ASN A 99 4.20 -5.83 7.83
CA ASN A 99 3.13 -6.03 6.85
C ASN A 99 3.61 -5.72 5.43
N TYR A 100 3.11 -6.49 4.46
CA TYR A 100 3.21 -6.14 3.05
C TYR A 100 2.30 -4.94 2.74
N VAL A 101 2.88 -3.91 2.14
CA VAL A 101 2.16 -2.70 1.69
C VAL A 101 2.14 -2.66 0.17
N SER A 102 0.94 -2.54 -0.37
CA SER A 102 0.67 -2.55 -1.81
C SER A 102 0.89 -1.18 -2.44
N THR A 103 1.28 -1.19 -3.71
CA THR A 103 1.10 -0.08 -4.66
C THR A 103 0.03 -0.47 -5.69
N PRO A 104 -0.49 0.47 -6.49
CA PRO A 104 -1.49 0.14 -7.52
C PRO A 104 -1.07 -0.99 -8.48
N ASN A 105 0.23 -1.17 -8.70
CA ASN A 105 0.77 -2.13 -9.65
C ASN A 105 1.39 -3.37 -8.99
N ASN A 106 1.51 -3.41 -7.66
CA ASN A 106 2.10 -4.55 -6.96
C ASN A 106 1.52 -4.71 -5.55
N PRO A 107 0.81 -5.82 -5.25
CA PRO A 107 0.15 -6.03 -3.96
C PRO A 107 1.10 -6.24 -2.77
N LYS A 108 2.41 -6.46 -3.00
CA LYS A 108 3.44 -6.72 -1.99
C LYS A 108 4.75 -5.96 -2.31
N ARG A 109 4.64 -4.69 -2.71
CA ARG A 109 5.81 -3.90 -3.14
C ARG A 109 6.78 -3.60 -2.00
N PHE A 110 6.25 -3.25 -0.84
CA PHE A 110 7.05 -2.87 0.32
C PHE A 110 6.74 -3.78 1.50
N ILE A 111 7.73 -3.92 2.37
CA ILE A 111 7.55 -4.43 3.73
C ILE A 111 7.71 -3.23 4.66
N CYS A 112 6.63 -2.85 5.34
CA CYS A 112 6.70 -1.88 6.42
C CYS A 112 6.79 -2.67 7.73
N THR A 113 7.82 -2.40 8.52
CA THR A 113 8.14 -3.12 9.76
C THR A 113 8.50 -2.12 10.85
N GLN A 114 8.28 -2.51 12.11
CA GLN A 114 8.91 -1.79 13.22
C GLN A 114 10.45 -1.90 13.12
N VAL A 115 11.16 -0.96 13.75
CA VAL A 115 12.61 -1.11 13.97
C VAL A 115 12.87 -2.30 14.89
N SER A 116 13.93 -3.06 14.60
CA SER A 116 14.33 -4.25 15.35
C SER A 116 14.36 -3.96 16.84
N LEU A 117 13.90 -4.92 17.64
CA LEU A 117 14.05 -4.84 19.09
C LEU A 117 15.45 -5.32 19.42
N ASP A 118 16.21 -4.49 20.14
CA ASP A 118 17.47 -4.90 20.73
C ASP A 118 17.14 -5.82 21.90
N LYS A 119 16.91 -7.10 21.60
CA LYS A 119 16.88 -8.15 22.61
C LYS A 119 18.32 -8.58 22.82
N LEU A 120 19.01 -7.92 23.74
CA LEU A 120 20.21 -8.45 24.39
C LEU A 120 19.85 -9.73 25.16
#